data_AF-F0EKI6-F1
#
_entry.id   AF-F0EKI6-F1
#
_cell.length_a   1.000
_cell.length_b   1.000
_cell.length_c   1.000
_cell.angle_alpha   90.00
_cell.angle_beta   90.00
_cell.angle_gamma   90.00
#
_symmetry.space_group_name_H-M   'P 1'
#
loop_
_entity.id
_entity.type
_entity.pdbx_description
1 polymer ?
#
loop_
_entity_poly.entity_id
_entity_poly.type
_entity_poly.pdbx_seq_one_letter_code
_entity_poly.pdbx_strand_id
1 'polypeptide(L)'
;MSSYFVQGFLFLLILLAAAVPLGWYIKEIMQGKTPRFVRFIQPIERLTYRVIGSVSKKEMTAKTYLFSVLAVSVFSIIGLTGLLMVQHWLPQGAAVENLSFDLALNTAVSFVTNTNWQAYAGEEALTNLSQALGLTVQNFLSAAVGLAIPCVP
;
A
#
# COMPACT_ATOMS: atom_id res chain seq x y z
N MET A 1 -29.81 -5.24 23.41
CA MET A 1 -28.55 -5.50 24.13
C MET A 1 -27.94 -6.86 23.79
N SER A 2 -28.65 -7.99 23.94
CA SER A 2 -28.12 -9.34 23.61
C SER A 2 -27.56 -9.48 22.18
N SER A 3 -28.22 -8.89 21.16
CA SER A 3 -27.77 -8.97 19.76
C SER A 3 -26.37 -8.38 19.51
N TYR A 4 -25.98 -7.30 20.21
CA TYR A 4 -24.66 -6.69 20.04
C TYR A 4 -23.54 -7.55 20.63
N PHE A 5 -23.81 -8.25 21.74
CA PHE A 5 -22.86 -9.19 22.34
C PHE A 5 -22.63 -10.40 21.45
N VAL A 6 -23.69 -10.94 20.84
CA VAL A 6 -23.58 -12.05 19.88
C VAL A 6 -22.80 -11.61 18.63
N GLN A 7 -23.09 -10.43 18.08
CA GLN A 7 -22.35 -9.89 16.93
C GLN A 7 -20.88 -9.64 17.26
N GLY A 8 -20.56 -9.06 18.42
CA GLY A 8 -19.19 -8.84 18.87
C GLY A 8 -18.41 -10.14 19.08
N PHE A 9 -19.05 -11.15 19.68
CA PHE A 9 -18.43 -12.47 19.86
C PHE A 9 -18.16 -13.16 18.51
N LEU A 10 -19.14 -13.18 17.62
CA LEU A 10 -18.98 -13.75 16.28
C LEU A 10 -17.90 -13.02 15.47
N PHE A 11 -17.88 -11.68 15.54
CA PHE A 11 -16.84 -10.88 14.91
C PHE A 11 -15.45 -11.26 15.41
N LEU A 12 -15.24 -11.32 16.73
CA LEU A 12 -13.96 -11.71 17.31
C LEU A 12 -13.56 -13.14 16.94
N LEU A 13 -14.52 -14.07 16.93
CA LEU A 13 -14.26 -15.46 16.56
C LEU A 13 -13.78 -15.56 15.11
N ILE A 14 -14.49 -14.92 14.18
CA ILE A 14 -14.12 -14.89 12.76
C ILE A 14 -12.78 -14.17 12.56
N LEU A 15 -12.58 -13.03 13.24
CA LEU A 15 -11.35 -12.27 13.20
C LEU A 15 -10.15 -13.12 13.62
N LEU A 16 -10.24 -13.81 14.76
CA LEU A 16 -9.16 -14.66 15.26
C LEU A 16 -8.94 -15.88 14.36
N ALA A 17 -10.03 -16.51 13.88
CA ALA A 17 -9.95 -17.63 12.95
C ALA A 17 -9.22 -17.27 11.65
N ALA A 18 -9.36 -16.03 11.16
CA ALA A 18 -8.65 -15.53 9.99
C ALA A 18 -7.24 -15.00 10.32
N ALA A 19 -7.08 -14.30 11.44
CA ALA A 19 -5.84 -13.62 11.82
C ALA A 19 -4.73 -14.61 12.21
N VAL A 20 -5.05 -15.72 12.87
CA VAL A 20 -4.06 -16.73 13.28
C VAL A 20 -3.32 -17.36 12.07
N PRO A 21 -4.01 -17.94 11.06
CA PRO A 21 -3.32 -18.52 9.90
C PRO A 21 -2.61 -17.45 9.06
N LEU A 22 -3.20 -16.27 8.92
CA LEU A 22 -2.57 -15.16 8.19
C LEU A 22 -1.32 -14.65 8.90
N GLY A 23 -1.35 -14.51 10.23
CA GLY A 23 -0.21 -14.09 11.04
C GLY A 23 0.94 -15.10 10.97
N TRP A 24 0.63 -16.40 10.96
CA TRP A 24 1.64 -17.45 10.75
C TRP A 24 2.27 -17.35 9.36
N TYR A 25 1.47 -17.11 8.32
CA TYR A 25 1.97 -16.89 6.96
C TYR A 25 2.91 -15.68 6.87
N ILE A 26 2.51 -14.53 7.43
CA ILE A 26 3.32 -13.30 7.45
C ILE A 26 4.64 -13.55 8.19
N LYS A 27 4.58 -14.21 9.36
CA LYS A 27 5.77 -14.55 10.14
C LYS A 27 6.78 -15.38 9.33
N GLU A 28 6.35 -16.42 8.62
CA GLU A 28 7.24 -17.25 7.82
C GLU A 28 7.93 -16.44 6.72
N ILE A 29 7.19 -15.57 6.03
CA ILE A 29 7.74 -14.69 4.98
C ILE A 29 8.75 -13.70 5.55
N MET A 30 8.44 -13.07 6.69
CA MET A 30 9.36 -12.13 7.34
C MET A 30 10.66 -12.81 7.81
N GLN A 31 10.63 -14.12 8.08
CA GLN A 31 11.82 -14.93 8.37
C GLN A 31 12.56 -15.41 7.11
N GLY A 32 12.17 -14.98 5.92
CA GLY A 32 12.76 -15.41 4.65
C GLY A 32 12.38 -16.82 4.24
N LYS A 33 11.40 -17.45 4.89
CA LYS A 33 10.89 -18.78 4.52
C LYS A 33 9.67 -18.62 3.63
N THR A 34 9.62 -19.37 2.54
CA THR A 34 8.45 -19.41 1.66
C THR A 34 7.59 -20.63 2.00
N PRO A 35 6.36 -20.45 2.52
CA PRO A 35 5.48 -21.57 2.87
C PRO A 35 5.17 -22.44 1.64
N ARG A 36 5.07 -23.76 1.85
CA ARG A 36 4.91 -24.74 0.73
C ARG A 36 3.72 -24.44 -0.18
N PHE A 37 2.62 -23.92 0.36
CA PHE A 37 1.39 -23.64 -0.38
C PHE A 37 1.48 -22.41 -1.30
N VAL A 38 2.41 -21.47 -1.05
CA VAL A 38 2.63 -20.31 -1.94
C VAL A 38 3.83 -20.50 -2.88
N ARG A 39 4.45 -21.68 -2.86
CA ARG A 39 5.66 -21.94 -3.64
C ARG A 39 5.47 -21.79 -5.15
N PHE A 40 4.24 -21.90 -5.64
CA PHE A 40 3.89 -21.66 -7.04
C PHE A 40 4.15 -20.21 -7.50
N ILE A 41 4.27 -19.25 -6.57
CA ILE A 41 4.56 -17.82 -6.87
C ILE A 41 6.08 -17.58 -7.02
N GLN A 42 6.93 -18.50 -6.57
CA GLN A 42 8.40 -18.35 -6.63
C GLN A 42 8.97 -17.99 -8.02
N PRO A 43 8.43 -18.48 -9.15
CA PRO A 43 8.91 -18.06 -10.47
C PRO A 43 8.73 -16.55 -10.71
N ILE A 44 7.60 -16.00 -10.26
CA ILE A 44 7.28 -14.56 -10.37
C ILE A 44 8.21 -13.78 -9.46
N GLU A 45 8.38 -14.22 -8.21
CA GLU A 45 9.29 -13.62 -7.25
C GLU A 45 10.73 -13.55 -7.80
N ARG A 46 11.23 -14.65 -8.38
CA ARG A 46 12.56 -14.70 -9.00
C ARG A 46 12.69 -13.78 -10.20
N LEU A 47 11.64 -13.62 -11.00
CA LEU A 47 11.62 -12.71 -12.13
C LEU A 47 11.71 -11.26 -11.63
N THR A 48 10.90 -10.91 -10.64
CA THR A 48 10.91 -9.58 -10.00
C THR A 48 12.27 -9.27 -9.40
N TYR A 49 12.87 -10.20 -8.64
CA TYR A 49 14.22 -10.02 -8.09
C TYR A 49 15.31 -9.95 -9.16
N ARG A 50 15.13 -10.60 -10.30
CA ARG A 50 16.06 -10.48 -11.44
C ARG A 50 16.00 -9.08 -12.06
N VAL A 51 14.81 -8.48 -12.16
CA VAL A 51 14.63 -7.11 -12.67
C VAL A 51 15.18 -6.07 -11.68
N ILE A 52 14.93 -6.25 -10.38
CA ILE A 52 15.49 -5.37 -9.32
C ILE A 52 17.02 -5.53 -9.21
N GLY A 53 17.54 -6.71 -9.54
CA GLY A 53 18.98 -6.99 -9.62
C GLY A 53 19.61 -7.42 -8.29
N SER A 54 20.94 -7.37 -8.23
CA SER A 54 21.75 -7.91 -7.13
C SER A 54 21.60 -7.13 -5.81
N VAL A 55 21.02 -5.92 -5.83
CA VAL A 55 20.74 -5.11 -4.64
C VAL A 55 19.75 -5.81 -3.71
N SER A 56 18.83 -6.62 -4.25
CA SER A 56 17.83 -7.34 -3.47
C SER A 56 18.41 -8.37 -2.48
N LYS A 57 19.67 -8.76 -2.63
CA LYS A 57 20.34 -9.74 -1.74
C LYS A 57 21.21 -9.09 -0.68
N LYS A 58 21.36 -7.76 -0.70
CA LYS A 58 22.19 -7.05 0.27
C LYS A 58 21.36 -6.78 1.52
N GLU A 59 21.91 -7.15 2.67
CA GLU A 59 21.37 -6.70 3.94
C GLU A 59 21.51 -5.17 4.05
N MET A 60 20.45 -4.52 4.53
CA MET A 60 20.43 -3.08 4.74
C MET A 60 20.66 -2.78 6.22
N THR A 61 21.52 -1.82 6.50
CA THR A 61 21.57 -1.21 7.84
C THR A 61 20.30 -0.40 8.10
N ALA A 62 19.91 -0.22 9.36
CA ALA A 62 18.74 0.58 9.73
C ALA A 62 18.74 1.99 9.11
N LYS A 63 19.92 2.63 9.00
CA LYS A 63 20.06 3.94 8.33
C LYS A 63 19.71 3.85 6.85
N THR A 64 20.30 2.90 6.13
CA THR A 64 20.03 2.70 4.69
C THR A 64 18.56 2.38 4.45
N TYR A 65 17.97 1.55 5.31
CA TYR A 65 16.56 1.20 5.24
C TYR A 65 15.65 2.43 5.41
N LEU A 66 15.89 3.24 6.45
CA LEU A 66 15.14 4.47 6.70
C LEU A 66 15.20 5.42 5.50
N PHE A 67 16.40 5.68 4.96
CA PHE A 67 16.54 6.53 3.79
C PHE A 67 15.84 5.96 2.55
N SER A 68 15.84 4.63 2.37
CA SER A 68 15.14 3.98 1.26
C SER A 68 13.62 4.16 1.38
N VAL A 69 13.07 3.96 2.58
CA VAL A 69 11.64 4.18 2.87
C VAL A 69 11.25 5.64 2.66
N LEU A 70 12.05 6.59 3.15
CA LEU A 70 11.80 8.02 2.95
C LEU A 70 11.86 8.39 1.47
N ALA A 71 12.84 7.89 0.73
CA ALA A 71 12.93 8.12 -0.71
C ALA A 71 11.67 7.60 -1.43
N VAL A 72 11.27 6.35 -1.18
CA VAL A 72 10.04 5.76 -1.76
C VAL A 72 8.81 6.61 -1.42
N SER A 73 8.70 7.08 -0.18
CA SER A 73 7.59 7.93 0.27
C SER A 73 7.57 9.28 -0.46
N VAL A 74 8.72 9.95 -0.58
CA VAL A 74 8.83 11.24 -1.29
C VAL A 74 8.51 11.08 -2.78
N PHE A 75 9.06 10.07 -3.44
CA PHE A 75 8.74 9.80 -4.85
C PHE A 75 7.26 9.45 -5.05
N SER A 76 6.65 8.74 -4.09
CA SER A 76 5.22 8.41 -4.12
C SER A 76 4.34 9.65 -3.96
N ILE A 77 4.70 10.57 -3.05
CA ILE A 77 3.99 11.84 -2.88
C ILE A 77 4.07 12.68 -4.16
N ILE A 78 5.27 12.82 -4.73
CA ILE A 78 5.48 13.58 -5.98
C ILE A 78 4.69 12.95 -7.13
N GLY A 79 4.79 11.64 -7.29
CA GLY A 79 4.11 10.90 -8.36
C GLY A 79 2.59 10.97 -8.24
N LEU A 80 2.03 10.78 -7.05
CA LEU A 80 0.59 10.87 -6.83
C LEU A 80 0.08 12.30 -6.97
N THR A 81 0.79 13.30 -6.42
CA THR A 81 0.43 14.72 -6.59
C THR A 81 0.40 15.09 -8.07
N GLY A 82 1.44 14.70 -8.83
CA GLY A 82 1.51 14.91 -10.26
C GLY A 82 0.33 14.26 -11.00
N LEU A 83 0.05 12.99 -10.72
CA LEU A 83 -1.07 12.26 -11.32
C LEU A 83 -2.42 12.94 -11.06
N LEU A 84 -2.67 13.39 -9.83
CA LEU A 84 -3.90 14.07 -9.43
C LEU A 84 -4.04 15.46 -10.07
N MET A 85 -2.93 16.15 -10.30
CA MET A 85 -2.91 17.45 -10.98
C MET A 85 -3.07 17.35 -12.50
N VAL A 86 -2.78 16.19 -13.10
CA VAL A 86 -2.98 15.95 -14.54
C VAL A 86 -4.18 15.07 -14.86
N GLN A 87 -5.00 14.70 -13.87
CA GLN A 87 -6.08 13.72 -14.03
C GLN A 87 -7.06 14.00 -15.18
N HIS A 88 -7.27 15.28 -15.50
CA HIS A 88 -8.11 15.71 -16.62
C HIS A 88 -7.59 15.23 -17.98
N TRP A 89 -6.26 15.14 -18.12
CA TRP A 89 -5.59 14.72 -19.36
C TRP A 89 -5.44 13.21 -19.47
N LEU A 90 -5.76 12.45 -18.40
CA LEU A 90 -5.71 11.00 -18.43
C LEU A 90 -6.93 10.42 -19.16
N PRO A 91 -6.82 9.19 -19.72
CA PRO A 91 -7.96 8.51 -20.31
C PRO A 91 -9.11 8.45 -19.30
N GLN A 92 -10.31 8.86 -19.71
CA GLN A 92 -11.51 9.01 -18.84
C GLN A 92 -11.52 10.26 -17.93
N GLY A 93 -10.62 11.22 -18.14
CA GLY A 93 -10.51 12.46 -17.35
C GLY A 93 -11.34 13.66 -17.81
N ALA A 94 -11.93 13.62 -19.00
CA ALA A 94 -12.62 14.77 -19.59
C ALA A 94 -13.82 15.29 -18.78
N ALA A 95 -14.39 14.48 -17.89
CA ALA A 95 -15.53 14.84 -17.04
C ALA A 95 -15.13 15.36 -15.64
N VAL A 96 -13.84 15.38 -15.30
CA VAL A 96 -13.35 15.74 -13.97
C VAL A 96 -12.26 16.81 -14.09
N GLU A 97 -12.34 17.87 -13.26
CA GLU A 97 -11.31 18.91 -13.23
C GLU A 97 -10.04 18.45 -12.50
N ASN A 98 -8.91 19.09 -12.81
CA ASN A 98 -7.67 18.84 -12.08
C ASN A 98 -7.79 19.35 -10.65
N LEU A 99 -7.27 18.58 -9.69
CA LEU A 99 -7.21 19.02 -8.30
C LEU A 99 -6.25 20.21 -8.16
N SER A 100 -6.59 21.15 -7.27
CA SER A 100 -5.66 22.20 -6.87
C SER A 100 -4.42 21.59 -6.22
N PHE A 101 -3.28 22.28 -6.30
CA PHE A 101 -2.02 21.79 -5.76
C PHE A 101 -2.14 21.42 -4.27
N ASP A 102 -2.79 22.27 -3.47
CA ASP A 102 -2.94 22.05 -2.03
C ASP A 102 -3.75 20.78 -1.72
N LEU A 103 -4.82 20.53 -2.50
CA LEU A 103 -5.67 19.36 -2.33
C LEU A 103 -5.01 18.08 -2.85
N ALA A 104 -4.32 18.16 -3.99
CA ALA A 104 -3.55 17.05 -4.55
C ALA A 104 -2.43 16.63 -3.60
N LEU A 105 -1.71 17.60 -3.02
CA LEU A 105 -0.64 17.35 -2.05
C LEU A 105 -1.19 16.74 -0.75
N ASN A 106 -2.27 17.31 -0.19
CA ASN A 106 -2.90 16.76 1.01
C ASN A 106 -3.37 15.31 0.80
N THR A 107 -3.98 15.04 -0.35
CA THR A 107 -4.42 13.69 -0.71
C THR A 107 -3.22 12.75 -0.87
N ALA A 108 -2.18 13.18 -1.58
CA ALA A 108 -0.99 12.36 -1.78
C ALA A 108 -0.29 12.00 -0.48
N VAL A 109 -0.08 12.98 0.41
CA VAL A 109 0.48 12.75 1.74
C VAL A 109 -0.40 11.78 2.51
N SER A 110 -1.71 11.97 2.52
CA SER A 110 -2.64 11.15 3.29
C SER A 110 -2.64 9.67 2.89
N PHE A 111 -2.53 9.37 1.60
CA PHE A 111 -2.48 8.00 1.10
C PHE A 111 -1.10 7.36 1.30
N VAL A 112 -0.01 8.13 1.14
CA VAL A 112 1.36 7.63 1.37
C VAL A 112 1.59 7.35 2.85
N THR A 113 0.99 8.13 3.75
CA THR A 113 1.05 7.90 5.20
C THR A 113 0.02 6.87 5.70
N ASN A 114 -0.73 6.22 4.79
CA ASN A 114 -1.79 5.25 5.12
C ASN A 114 -2.90 5.81 6.03
N THR A 115 -3.11 7.13 6.01
CA THR A 115 -4.18 7.80 6.77
C THR A 115 -5.48 7.79 5.98
N ASN A 116 -5.39 7.89 4.66
CA ASN A 116 -6.51 7.91 3.73
C ASN A 116 -7.56 8.98 4.07
N TRP A 117 -7.08 10.15 4.53
CA TRP A 117 -7.91 11.33 4.71
C TRP A 117 -8.45 11.83 3.36
N GLN A 118 -9.73 12.14 3.32
CA GLN A 118 -10.44 12.57 2.11
C GLN A 118 -11.12 13.91 2.37
N ALA A 119 -10.54 14.99 1.83
CA ALA A 119 -11.09 16.34 1.88
C ALA A 119 -11.85 16.72 0.61
N TYR A 120 -12.24 15.72 -0.20
CA TYR A 120 -12.87 15.87 -1.51
C TYR A 120 -14.04 14.90 -1.65
N ALA A 121 -14.99 15.22 -2.53
CA ALA A 121 -16.09 14.32 -2.89
C ALA A 121 -15.61 13.29 -3.92
N GLY A 122 -15.39 12.04 -3.51
CA GLY A 122 -14.74 11.01 -4.33
C GLY A 122 -15.39 10.70 -5.68
N GLU A 123 -16.72 10.87 -5.81
CA GLU A 123 -17.48 10.59 -7.04
C GLU A 123 -17.40 11.71 -8.08
N GLU A 124 -17.19 12.95 -7.65
CA GLU A 124 -17.14 14.13 -8.55
C GLU A 124 -15.70 14.65 -8.75
N ALA A 125 -14.80 14.38 -7.80
CA ALA A 125 -13.47 14.98 -7.77
C ALA A 125 -12.36 14.08 -8.35
N LEU A 126 -12.61 12.80 -8.60
CA LEU A 126 -11.60 11.84 -9.05
C LEU A 126 -12.08 10.96 -10.20
N THR A 127 -11.19 10.72 -11.16
CA THR A 127 -11.43 9.74 -12.22
C THR A 127 -11.23 8.31 -11.69
N ASN A 128 -11.97 7.34 -12.25
CA ASN A 128 -11.77 5.91 -11.94
C ASN A 128 -10.32 5.46 -12.14
N LEU A 129 -9.64 6.04 -13.12
CA LEU A 129 -8.25 5.74 -13.42
C LEU A 129 -7.31 6.29 -12.34
N SER A 130 -7.54 7.52 -11.84
CA SER A 130 -6.80 8.08 -10.70
C SER A 130 -7.01 7.27 -9.42
N GLN A 131 -8.22 6.76 -9.20
CA GLN A 131 -8.51 5.88 -8.06
C GLN A 131 -7.78 4.52 -8.19
N ALA A 132 -7.79 3.92 -9.37
CA ALA A 132 -7.16 2.62 -9.62
C ALA A 132 -5.62 2.69 -9.65
N LEU A 133 -5.04 3.66 -10.35
CA LEU A 133 -3.58 3.75 -10.52
C LEU A 133 -2.89 4.61 -9.47
N GLY A 134 -3.58 5.58 -8.88
CA GLY A 134 -3.04 6.44 -7.84
C GLY A 134 -3.33 5.89 -6.46
N LEU A 135 -4.58 6.01 -6.04
CA LEU A 135 -5.00 5.74 -4.65
C LEU A 135 -4.84 4.28 -4.26
N THR A 136 -5.27 3.36 -5.12
CA THR A 136 -5.18 1.92 -4.83
C THR A 136 -3.72 1.47 -4.74
N VAL A 137 -2.86 1.94 -5.64
CA VAL A 137 -1.42 1.63 -5.59
C VAL A 137 -0.81 2.11 -4.28
N GLN A 138 -1.15 3.31 -3.81
CA GLN A 138 -0.66 3.80 -2.52
C GLN A 138 -1.20 3.02 -1.34
N ASN A 139 -2.45 2.55 -1.37
CA ASN A 139 -2.98 1.67 -0.31
C ASN A 139 -2.17 0.36 -0.16
N PHE A 140 -1.66 -0.19 -1.26
CA PHE A 140 -0.77 -1.35 -1.20
C PHE A 140 0.64 -0.97 -0.75
N LEU A 141 1.20 0.10 -1.31
CA LEU A 141 2.58 0.50 -1.05
C LEU A 141 2.78 0.98 0.39
N SER A 142 1.89 1.81 0.91
CA SER A 142 1.97 2.35 2.28
C SER A 142 1.80 1.25 3.33
N ALA A 143 0.87 0.31 3.11
CA ALA A 143 0.71 -0.87 3.96
C ALA A 143 1.95 -1.79 3.90
N ALA A 144 2.54 -2.00 2.72
CA ALA A 144 3.77 -2.78 2.56
C ALA A 144 4.95 -2.16 3.30
N VAL A 145 5.11 -0.83 3.24
CA VAL A 145 6.12 -0.10 4.01
C VAL A 145 5.91 -0.31 5.51
N GLY A 146 4.66 -0.20 5.99
CA GLY A 146 4.32 -0.44 7.40
C GLY A 146 4.68 -1.84 7.89
N LEU A 147 4.45 -2.87 7.06
CA LEU A 147 4.81 -4.26 7.37
C LEU A 147 6.32 -4.53 7.29
N ALA A 148 7.06 -3.74 6.53
CA ALA A 148 8.49 -3.98 6.31
C ALA A 148 9.38 -3.35 7.41
N ILE A 149 8.91 -2.29 8.09
CA ILE A 149 9.67 -1.63 9.17
C ILE A 149 10.07 -2.59 10.32
N PRO A 150 9.20 -3.49 10.82
CA PRO A 150 9.58 -4.45 11.85
C PRO A 150 10.59 -5.51 11.43
N CYS A 151 10.87 -5.66 10.14
CA CYS A 151 11.86 -6.63 9.62
C CYS A 151 13.30 -6.12 9.69
N VAL A 152 13.52 -4.86 10.05
CA VAL A 152 14.85 -4.24 10.08
C VAL A 152 15.65 -4.78 11.27
N PRO A 153 16.91 -5.21 11.07
CA PRO A 153 17.78 -5.67 12.15
C PRO A 153 18.20 -4.55 13.10
#